data_AF-A0AAD9U634-F1
#
_entry.id   AF-A0AAD9U634-F1
#
_cell.length_a   1.000
_cell.length_b   1.000
_cell.length_c   1.000
_cell.angle_alpha   90.00
_cell.angle_beta   90.00
_cell.angle_gamma   90.00
#
_symmetry.space_group_name_H-M   'P 1'
#
loop_
_entity.id
_entity.type
_entity.pdbx_description
1 polymer ?
#
loop_
_entity_poly.entity_id
_entity_poly.type
_entity_poly.pdbx_seq_one_letter_code
_entity_poly.pdbx_strand_id
1 'polypeptide(L)'
;MSVFLSVFLCFTAAIISSAWADFDVIGEQPLSKIAIHKTVLALSDSASIGAYPSLLGSKAEDTQWVTVNLVSPDPSVDDWVGVFSPAKLNSSTCPPVDDPKGRNKPYICSAPIKYKYANHSNSNYSKTGKTTLKFKLINQRADFSFALFSGGLSSPKLVAISNSISFANPKAPFYPRLAQGKTWDEMTVTWTSGYDISEATPFVQWGITGDRKTLSPARTLTFYQNDMWLSCKNCWLA
;
A
#
# COMPACT_ATOMS: atom_id res chain seq x y z
N MET A 1 15.39 -43.93 65.84
CA MET A 1 15.57 -44.02 64.37
C MET A 1 14.15 -44.03 63.79
N SER A 2 13.58 -43.03 63.14
CA SER A 2 13.99 -41.76 62.51
C SER A 2 12.72 -40.87 62.53
N VAL A 3 12.70 -39.72 63.20
CA VAL A 3 12.83 -38.34 62.66
C VAL A 3 11.88 -38.00 61.50
N PHE A 4 11.02 -37.02 61.78
CA PHE A 4 10.10 -36.28 60.93
C PHE A 4 10.69 -35.77 59.60
N LEU A 5 9.88 -35.74 58.54
CA LEU A 5 10.07 -34.80 57.44
C LEU A 5 8.70 -34.31 56.94
N SER A 6 8.40 -33.05 57.27
CA SER A 6 7.27 -32.28 56.76
C SER A 6 7.65 -31.65 55.43
N VAL A 7 6.85 -31.84 54.39
CA VAL A 7 7.00 -31.12 53.11
C VAL A 7 5.69 -30.39 52.82
N PHE A 8 5.71 -29.08 53.10
CA PHE A 8 4.70 -28.12 52.69
C PHE A 8 4.88 -27.84 51.18
N LEU A 9 3.90 -28.15 50.34
CA LEU A 9 3.84 -27.67 48.96
C LEU A 9 2.80 -26.54 48.85
N CYS A 10 3.29 -25.31 48.84
CA CYS A 10 2.56 -24.14 48.37
C CYS A 10 2.45 -24.20 46.84
N PHE A 11 1.26 -24.37 46.29
CA PHE A 11 0.98 -24.06 44.89
C PHE A 11 0.25 -22.73 44.80
N THR A 12 0.94 -21.74 44.23
CA THR A 12 0.43 -20.42 43.89
C THR A 12 -0.53 -20.51 42.70
N ALA A 13 -1.70 -19.90 42.82
CA ALA A 13 -2.65 -19.74 41.73
C ALA A 13 -2.13 -18.68 40.74
N ALA A 14 -1.78 -19.11 39.52
CA ALA A 14 -1.49 -18.21 38.42
C ALA A 14 -2.82 -17.73 37.79
N ILE A 15 -3.12 -16.44 37.94
CA ILE A 15 -4.23 -15.77 37.27
C ILE A 15 -3.86 -15.69 35.77
N ILE A 16 -4.58 -16.43 34.93
CA ILE A 16 -4.48 -16.32 33.48
C ILE A 16 -5.27 -15.07 33.08
N SER A 17 -4.57 -13.97 32.82
CA SER A 17 -5.13 -12.83 32.09
C SER A 17 -5.41 -13.26 30.66
N SER A 18 -6.69 -13.40 30.30
CA SER A 18 -7.12 -13.58 28.92
C SER A 18 -6.92 -12.27 28.15
N ALA A 19 -5.74 -12.12 27.53
CA ALA A 19 -5.57 -11.19 26.43
C ALA A 19 -6.42 -11.72 25.27
N TRP A 20 -7.46 -10.98 24.90
CA TRP A 20 -8.20 -11.20 23.67
C TRP A 20 -7.25 -10.81 22.52
N ALA A 21 -6.45 -11.78 22.08
CA ALA A 21 -5.82 -11.70 20.78
C ALA A 21 -6.93 -11.87 19.75
N ASP A 22 -7.23 -10.81 19.00
CA ASP A 22 -8.00 -10.93 17.76
C ASP A 22 -7.34 -12.03 16.92
N PHE A 23 -8.04 -13.15 16.77
CA PHE A 23 -7.67 -14.22 15.86
C PHE A 23 -7.87 -13.69 14.44
N ASP A 24 -6.88 -12.97 13.92
CA ASP A 24 -6.78 -12.70 12.50
C ASP A 24 -6.64 -14.06 11.80
N VAL A 25 -7.66 -14.42 11.02
CA VAL A 25 -7.65 -15.61 10.17
C VAL A 25 -6.37 -15.56 9.32
N ILE A 26 -5.45 -16.49 9.57
CA ILE A 26 -4.23 -16.66 8.77
C ILE A 26 -4.68 -16.98 7.33
N GLY A 27 -4.51 -16.04 6.40
CA GLY A 27 -4.47 -16.37 4.98
C GLY A 27 -5.18 -15.45 3.99
N GLU A 28 -6.03 -14.51 4.40
CA GLU A 28 -6.64 -13.57 3.44
C GLU A 28 -5.83 -12.28 3.30
N GLN A 29 -5.46 -11.96 2.07
CA GLN A 29 -4.77 -10.73 1.71
C GLN A 29 -5.64 -9.53 2.09
N PRO A 30 -5.18 -8.56 2.91
CA PRO A 30 -6.08 -7.53 3.47
C PRO A 30 -6.83 -6.68 2.44
N LEU A 31 -6.26 -6.47 1.25
CA LEU A 31 -6.92 -5.71 0.17
C LEU A 31 -8.05 -6.50 -0.51
N SER A 32 -8.07 -7.83 -0.42
CA SER A 32 -9.13 -8.67 -1.00
C SER A 32 -10.46 -8.48 -0.28
N LYS A 33 -10.43 -7.97 0.96
CA LYS A 33 -11.61 -7.58 1.73
C LYS A 33 -12.30 -6.33 1.17
N ILE A 34 -11.63 -5.57 0.31
CA ILE A 34 -12.15 -4.32 -0.27
C ILE A 34 -12.97 -4.64 -1.52
N ALA A 35 -14.29 -4.46 -1.43
CA ALA A 35 -15.20 -4.54 -2.57
C ALA A 35 -15.11 -3.25 -3.42
N ILE A 36 -13.92 -2.94 -3.94
CA ILE A 36 -13.66 -1.67 -4.66
C ILE A 36 -14.58 -1.49 -5.87
N HIS A 37 -14.94 -2.59 -6.54
CA HIS A 37 -15.88 -2.63 -7.66
C HIS A 37 -17.32 -2.27 -7.28
N LYS A 38 -17.65 -2.13 -5.99
CA LYS A 38 -18.96 -1.66 -5.50
C LYS A 38 -18.93 -0.18 -5.10
N THR A 39 -17.81 0.50 -5.29
CA THR A 39 -17.63 1.87 -4.79
C THR A 39 -18.57 2.85 -5.46
N VAL A 40 -19.43 3.51 -4.69
CA VAL A 40 -20.27 4.61 -5.19
C VAL A 40 -19.67 5.97 -4.85
N LEU A 41 -19.95 6.99 -5.66
CA LEU A 41 -19.59 8.37 -5.33
C LEU A 41 -20.50 8.92 -4.25
N ALA A 42 -19.91 9.50 -3.20
CA ALA A 42 -20.58 10.24 -2.15
C ALA A 42 -19.72 11.45 -1.75
N LEU A 43 -19.20 12.17 -2.76
CA LEU A 43 -18.33 13.31 -2.54
C LEU A 43 -19.06 14.38 -1.72
N SER A 44 -18.40 14.90 -0.70
CA SER A 44 -18.95 15.93 0.19
C SER A 44 -18.01 17.11 0.23
N ASP A 45 -18.54 18.31 -0.03
CA ASP A 45 -17.78 19.57 0.07
C ASP A 45 -17.35 19.87 1.51
N SER A 46 -17.99 19.23 2.50
CA SER A 46 -17.65 19.35 3.93
C SER A 46 -16.60 18.33 4.37
N ALA A 47 -16.27 17.35 3.53
CA ALA A 47 -15.18 16.42 3.76
C ALA A 47 -13.90 16.91 3.08
N SER A 48 -12.75 16.69 3.72
CA SER A 48 -11.46 17.04 3.13
C SER A 48 -10.39 16.04 3.52
N ILE A 49 -9.42 15.84 2.62
CA ILE A 49 -8.25 15.03 2.86
C ILE A 49 -7.06 15.69 2.17
N GLY A 50 -5.94 15.79 2.88
CA GLY A 50 -4.72 16.45 2.38
C GLY A 50 -3.49 15.66 2.76
N ALA A 51 -2.56 15.53 1.83
CA ALA A 51 -1.34 14.74 1.99
C ALA A 51 -0.09 15.63 1.93
N TYR A 52 0.84 15.41 2.86
CA TYR A 52 2.08 16.16 2.98
C TYR A 52 3.28 15.29 3.39
N PRO A 53 4.50 15.60 2.91
CA PRO A 53 4.82 16.67 1.94
C PRO A 53 4.38 16.30 0.50
N SER A 54 4.30 17.30 -0.38
CA SER A 54 3.91 17.10 -1.79
C SER A 54 5.01 16.48 -2.65
N LEU A 55 6.28 16.70 -2.28
CA LEU A 55 7.45 16.15 -2.94
C LEU A 55 8.18 15.19 -1.99
N LEU A 56 8.43 13.97 -2.46
CA LEU A 56 9.13 12.90 -1.72
C LEU A 56 10.52 12.62 -2.32
N GLY A 57 11.42 12.01 -1.55
CA GLY A 57 12.73 11.53 -2.01
C GLY A 57 13.64 12.63 -2.53
N SER A 58 13.65 13.81 -1.89
CA SER A 58 14.44 14.96 -2.35
C SER A 58 15.96 14.73 -2.28
N LYS A 59 16.42 13.73 -1.51
CA LYS A 59 17.84 13.29 -1.47
C LYS A 59 17.99 11.90 -2.08
N ALA A 60 17.19 11.60 -3.10
CA ALA A 60 17.15 10.32 -3.82
C ALA A 60 16.75 9.12 -2.94
N GLU A 61 16.03 9.35 -1.83
CA GLU A 61 15.44 8.27 -1.07
C GLU A 61 14.29 7.61 -1.84
N ASP A 62 14.18 6.29 -1.71
CA ASP A 62 13.12 5.48 -2.32
C ASP A 62 11.93 5.27 -1.38
N THR A 63 12.00 5.79 -0.15
CA THR A 63 11.05 5.53 0.91
C THR A 63 10.87 6.75 1.78
N GLN A 64 9.63 7.18 2.00
CA GLN A 64 9.36 8.35 2.84
C GLN A 64 8.03 8.25 3.61
N TRP A 65 8.00 8.85 4.80
CA TRP A 65 6.77 9.04 5.56
C TRP A 65 5.95 10.19 4.98
N VAL A 66 4.68 9.91 4.72
CA VAL A 66 3.65 10.85 4.32
C VAL A 66 2.63 10.94 5.44
N THR A 67 2.22 12.17 5.74
CA THR A 67 1.16 12.42 6.69
C THR A 67 -0.08 12.89 5.96
N VAL A 68 -1.23 12.39 6.39
CA VAL A 68 -2.52 12.59 5.76
C VAL A 68 -3.46 13.12 6.82
N ASN A 69 -3.90 14.36 6.65
CA ASN A 69 -4.91 14.96 7.51
C ASN A 69 -6.26 14.83 6.81
N LEU A 70 -7.30 14.47 7.56
CA LEU A 70 -8.65 14.40 7.00
C LEU A 70 -9.70 14.93 7.98
N VAL A 71 -10.79 15.40 7.39
CA VAL A 71 -12.01 15.85 8.04
C VAL A 71 -13.19 15.14 7.36
N SER A 72 -14.05 14.51 8.13
CA SER A 72 -15.31 13.92 7.68
C SER A 72 -16.47 14.52 8.46
N PRO A 73 -17.54 15.02 7.80
CA PRO A 73 -18.71 15.57 8.48
C PRO A 73 -19.53 14.48 9.19
N ASP A 74 -19.56 13.27 8.63
CA ASP A 74 -20.31 12.12 9.11
C ASP A 74 -19.35 10.96 9.42
N PRO A 75 -18.53 11.06 10.47
CA PRO A 75 -17.50 10.08 10.73
C PRO A 75 -18.05 8.77 11.26
N SER A 76 -17.49 7.67 10.76
CA SER A 76 -17.84 6.33 11.22
C SER A 76 -16.59 5.51 11.59
N VAL A 77 -16.77 4.50 12.43
CA VAL A 77 -15.68 3.59 12.84
C VAL A 77 -15.14 2.74 11.69
N ASP A 78 -15.94 2.58 10.63
CA ASP A 78 -15.60 1.83 9.42
C ASP A 78 -15.06 2.73 8.29
N ASP A 79 -14.90 4.03 8.52
CA ASP A 79 -14.25 4.92 7.56
C ASP A 79 -12.79 4.54 7.38
N TRP A 80 -12.29 4.62 6.15
CA TRP A 80 -10.95 4.22 5.81
C TRP A 80 -10.34 5.09 4.72
N VAL A 81 -9.01 5.15 4.71
CA VAL A 81 -8.22 5.86 3.71
C VAL A 81 -7.46 4.86 2.87
N GLY A 82 -7.71 4.87 1.56
CA GLY A 82 -6.95 4.12 0.57
C GLY A 82 -5.84 4.96 -0.04
N VAL A 83 -4.69 4.34 -0.30
CA VAL A 83 -3.56 4.93 -1.03
C VAL A 83 -3.58 4.41 -2.46
N PHE A 84 -3.59 5.30 -3.44
CA PHE A 84 -3.67 4.94 -4.85
C PHE A 84 -2.43 5.43 -5.60
N SER A 85 -1.93 4.59 -6.49
CA SER A 85 -0.98 4.98 -7.53
C SER A 85 -1.38 4.24 -8.80
N PRO A 86 -1.52 4.93 -9.95
CA PRO A 86 -1.36 6.38 -10.14
C PRO A 86 -2.37 7.23 -9.33
N ALA A 87 -2.04 8.50 -9.11
CA ALA A 87 -2.87 9.40 -8.28
C ALA A 87 -4.27 9.64 -8.87
N LYS A 88 -4.41 9.61 -10.19
CA LYS A 88 -5.68 9.84 -10.87
C LYS A 88 -6.53 8.58 -10.88
N LEU A 89 -7.64 8.61 -10.15
CA LEU A 89 -8.65 7.55 -10.14
C LEU A 89 -9.47 7.63 -11.44
N ASN A 90 -9.33 6.64 -12.33
CA ASN A 90 -10.04 6.61 -13.60
C ASN A 90 -11.21 5.61 -13.55
N SER A 91 -12.41 6.08 -13.83
CA SER A 91 -13.63 5.27 -13.93
C SER A 91 -13.79 4.58 -15.29
N SER A 92 -13.07 5.03 -16.33
CA SER A 92 -13.23 4.50 -17.69
C SER A 92 -12.72 3.08 -17.87
N THR A 93 -11.89 2.60 -16.94
CA THR A 93 -11.32 1.25 -16.94
C THR A 93 -12.17 0.24 -16.16
N CYS A 94 -13.33 0.67 -15.65
CA CYS A 94 -14.29 -0.20 -15.00
C CYS A 94 -15.10 -1.00 -16.03
N PRO A 95 -15.15 -2.34 -15.93
CA PRO A 95 -16.11 -3.12 -16.70
C PRO A 95 -17.54 -2.64 -16.42
N PRO A 96 -18.44 -2.65 -17.42
CA PRO A 96 -19.86 -2.46 -17.16
C PRO A 96 -20.34 -3.53 -16.19
N VAL A 97 -20.77 -3.12 -15.00
CA VAL A 97 -21.51 -4.01 -14.08
C VAL A 97 -22.99 -3.94 -14.49
N ASP A 98 -23.71 -5.04 -14.35
CA ASP A 98 -25.14 -5.22 -14.66
C ASP A 98 -26.08 -4.26 -13.88
N ASP A 99 -25.97 -2.94 -14.12
CA ASP A 99 -26.92 -1.92 -13.67
C ASP A 99 -27.68 -1.37 -14.89
N PRO A 100 -28.94 -1.79 -15.10
CA PRO A 100 -29.76 -1.35 -16.23
C PRO A 100 -30.08 0.15 -16.24
N LYS A 101 -29.75 0.91 -15.18
CA LYS A 101 -30.02 2.35 -15.07
C LYS A 101 -28.78 3.22 -14.99
N GLY A 102 -27.58 2.63 -14.93
CA GLY A 102 -26.30 3.35 -14.87
C GLY A 102 -26.22 4.44 -13.79
N ARG A 103 -27.11 4.37 -12.79
CA ARG A 103 -27.32 5.45 -11.80
C ARG A 103 -26.32 5.34 -10.66
N ASN A 104 -25.84 4.12 -10.40
CA ASN A 104 -24.86 3.81 -9.36
C ASN A 104 -23.67 3.03 -9.94
N LYS A 105 -23.13 3.46 -11.09
CA LYS A 105 -21.92 2.84 -11.63
C LYS A 105 -20.79 2.94 -10.61
N PRO A 106 -20.02 1.86 -10.40
CA PRO A 106 -18.83 1.99 -9.58
C PRO A 106 -17.88 2.98 -10.22
N TYR A 107 -17.41 3.95 -9.44
CA TYR A 107 -16.58 5.03 -9.97
C TYR A 107 -15.10 4.67 -10.04
N ILE A 108 -14.67 3.66 -9.28
CA ILE A 108 -13.28 3.26 -9.22
C ILE A 108 -13.18 1.74 -9.31
N CYS A 109 -12.23 1.29 -10.13
CA CYS A 109 -11.84 -0.12 -10.24
C CYS A 109 -10.35 -0.34 -10.01
N SER A 110 -9.62 0.73 -9.70
CA SER A 110 -8.23 0.66 -9.28
C SER A 110 -8.16 0.17 -7.84
N ALA A 111 -7.45 -0.93 -7.61
CA ALA A 111 -7.17 -1.38 -6.25
C ALA A 111 -6.21 -0.39 -5.55
N PRO A 112 -6.44 -0.04 -4.28
CA PRO A 112 -5.45 0.71 -3.51
C PRO A 112 -4.20 -0.15 -3.24
N ILE A 113 -3.04 0.48 -3.11
CA ILE A 113 -1.77 -0.17 -2.74
C ILE A 113 -1.80 -0.63 -1.28
N LYS A 114 -2.43 0.19 -0.43
CA LYS A 114 -2.60 -0.04 1.00
C LYS A 114 -3.76 0.81 1.52
N TYR A 115 -4.26 0.48 2.70
CA TYR A 115 -5.27 1.28 3.37
C TYR A 115 -5.05 1.29 4.89
N LYS A 116 -5.71 2.22 5.57
CA LYS A 116 -5.87 2.25 7.03
C LYS A 116 -7.27 2.75 7.38
N TYR A 117 -7.85 2.25 8.47
CA TYR A 117 -9.03 2.88 9.05
C TYR A 117 -8.71 4.28 9.59
N ALA A 118 -9.67 5.19 9.51
CA ALA A 118 -9.51 6.57 9.95
C ALA A 118 -9.27 6.68 11.47
N ASN A 119 -9.87 5.78 12.24
CA ASN A 119 -9.70 5.69 13.69
C ASN A 119 -8.38 5.01 14.15
N HIS A 120 -7.54 4.52 13.23
CA HIS A 120 -6.38 3.69 13.56
C HIS A 120 -5.39 4.37 14.52
N SER A 121 -5.13 5.67 14.34
CA SER A 121 -4.23 6.45 15.20
C SER A 121 -4.96 7.35 16.20
N ASN A 122 -6.28 7.46 16.09
CA ASN A 122 -7.12 8.31 16.93
C ASN A 122 -8.50 7.67 17.12
N SER A 123 -8.70 7.04 18.27
CA SER A 123 -9.98 6.39 18.62
C SER A 123 -11.15 7.38 18.71
N ASN A 124 -10.89 8.68 18.88
CA ASN A 124 -11.93 9.71 18.94
C ASN A 124 -12.41 10.19 17.57
N TYR A 125 -11.86 9.66 16.46
CA TYR A 125 -12.27 10.05 15.10
C TYR A 125 -13.78 9.96 14.88
N SER A 126 -14.44 8.91 15.37
CA SER A 126 -15.90 8.72 15.23
C SER A 126 -16.73 9.80 15.94
N LYS A 127 -16.14 10.59 16.83
CA LYS A 127 -16.79 11.71 17.51
C LYS A 127 -16.41 13.06 16.92
N THR A 128 -15.15 13.22 16.50
CA THR A 128 -14.60 14.51 16.05
C THR A 128 -14.65 14.71 14.54
N GLY A 129 -14.68 13.61 13.79
CA GLY A 129 -14.50 13.58 12.34
C GLY A 129 -13.13 14.01 11.87
N LYS A 130 -12.14 14.13 12.77
CA LYS A 130 -10.81 14.65 12.44
C LYS A 130 -9.73 13.70 12.91
N THR A 131 -8.79 13.41 12.03
CA THR A 131 -7.66 12.53 12.33
C THR A 131 -6.47 12.82 11.43
N THR A 132 -5.31 12.34 11.88
CA THR A 132 -4.06 12.38 11.13
C THR A 132 -3.52 10.96 11.03
N LEU A 133 -3.26 10.50 9.81
CA LEU A 133 -2.69 9.20 9.52
C LEU A 133 -1.28 9.35 8.96
N LYS A 134 -0.40 8.41 9.30
CA LYS A 134 0.94 8.31 8.71
C LYS A 134 1.08 7.06 7.86
N PHE A 135 1.58 7.22 6.65
CA PHE A 135 1.88 6.15 5.70
C PHE A 135 3.35 6.18 5.33
N LYS A 136 4.00 5.03 5.30
CA LYS A 136 5.33 4.89 4.71
C LYS A 136 5.15 4.47 3.25
N LEU A 137 5.51 5.34 2.32
CA LEU A 137 5.43 5.09 0.89
C LEU A 137 6.80 4.69 0.35
N ILE A 138 6.79 3.88 -0.68
CA ILE A 138 7.98 3.47 -1.44
C ILE A 138 7.82 3.99 -2.88
N ASN A 139 8.92 4.30 -3.55
CA ASN A 139 8.90 4.81 -4.91
C ASN A 139 8.69 3.68 -5.92
N GLN A 140 7.48 3.63 -6.47
CA GLN A 140 7.03 2.57 -7.38
C GLN A 140 6.57 3.10 -8.74
N ARG A 141 7.26 4.13 -9.26
CA ARG A 141 7.15 4.67 -10.65
C ARG A 141 6.07 5.71 -10.94
N ALA A 142 5.06 5.86 -10.08
CA ALA A 142 3.99 6.83 -10.29
C ALA A 142 3.73 7.71 -9.07
N ASP A 143 2.92 8.74 -9.28
CA ASP A 143 2.42 9.62 -8.24
C ASP A 143 1.37 8.93 -7.36
N PHE A 144 1.03 9.55 -6.24
CA PHE A 144 0.08 9.02 -5.26
C PHE A 144 -1.04 10.00 -4.98
N SER A 145 -2.22 9.46 -4.69
CA SER A 145 -3.33 10.16 -4.03
C SER A 145 -3.88 9.32 -2.89
N PHE A 146 -4.61 9.99 -2.01
CA PHE A 146 -5.30 9.37 -0.88
C PHE A 146 -6.77 9.65 -1.04
N ALA A 147 -7.60 8.63 -0.82
CA ALA A 147 -9.04 8.77 -0.87
C ALA A 147 -9.68 8.29 0.42
N LEU A 148 -10.59 9.10 0.96
CA LEU A 148 -11.40 8.80 2.13
C LEU A 148 -12.67 8.08 1.68
N PHE A 149 -12.96 6.98 2.35
CA PHE A 149 -14.16 6.18 2.13
C PHE A 149 -14.95 6.03 3.42
N SER A 150 -16.28 5.95 3.28
CA SER A 150 -17.21 5.51 4.32
C SER A 150 -17.94 4.23 3.90
N GLY A 151 -18.72 3.64 4.83
CA GLY A 151 -19.49 2.42 4.56
C GLY A 151 -18.65 1.13 4.56
N GLY A 152 -17.45 1.19 5.14
CA GLY A 152 -16.56 0.04 5.31
C GLY A 152 -15.96 -0.48 4.01
N LEU A 153 -15.35 -1.66 4.11
CA LEU A 153 -14.67 -2.29 2.97
C LEU A 153 -15.64 -3.00 2.01
N SER A 154 -16.82 -3.42 2.49
CA SER A 154 -17.77 -4.23 1.73
C SER A 154 -18.75 -3.40 0.88
N SER A 155 -19.05 -2.17 1.29
CA SER A 155 -19.93 -1.23 0.57
C SER A 155 -19.34 0.19 0.54
N PRO A 156 -18.12 0.35 -0.02
CA PRO A 156 -17.38 1.59 0.07
C PRO A 156 -18.08 2.75 -0.65
N LYS A 157 -18.01 3.94 -0.06
CA LYS A 157 -18.47 5.19 -0.65
C LYS A 157 -17.32 6.18 -0.70
N LEU A 158 -16.99 6.71 -1.87
CA LEU A 158 -15.90 7.67 -2.02
C LEU A 158 -16.36 9.07 -1.56
N VAL A 159 -15.74 9.56 -0.47
CA VAL A 159 -16.16 10.80 0.22
C VAL A 159 -15.27 11.99 -0.15
N ALA A 160 -13.95 11.79 -0.22
CA ALA A 160 -13.00 12.85 -0.58
C ALA A 160 -11.73 12.27 -1.20
N ILE A 161 -11.04 13.08 -2.02
CA ILE A 161 -9.76 12.74 -2.65
C ILE A 161 -8.75 13.84 -2.33
N SER A 162 -7.50 13.47 -2.05
CA SER A 162 -6.45 14.41 -1.69
C SER A 162 -5.81 15.07 -2.92
N ASN A 163 -4.96 16.06 -2.65
CA ASN A 163 -3.93 16.45 -3.60
C ASN A 163 -3.04 15.26 -4.00
N SER A 164 -2.49 15.31 -5.21
CA SER A 164 -1.47 14.36 -5.66
C SER A 164 -0.11 14.71 -5.06
N ILE A 165 0.68 13.68 -4.75
CA ILE A 165 2.07 13.81 -4.29
C ILE A 165 2.96 12.86 -5.10
N SER A 166 4.25 13.17 -5.23
CA SER A 166 5.16 12.33 -6.01
C SER A 166 6.58 12.34 -5.48
N PHE A 167 7.34 11.30 -5.79
CA PHE A 167 8.79 11.32 -5.60
C PHE A 167 9.46 12.25 -6.61
N ALA A 168 10.59 12.84 -6.25
CA ALA A 168 11.33 13.75 -7.12
C ALA A 168 11.76 13.09 -8.44
N ASN A 169 12.12 11.80 -8.39
CA ASN A 169 12.31 10.99 -9.57
C ASN A 169 11.54 9.66 -9.43
N PRO A 170 10.28 9.59 -9.90
CA PRO A 170 9.50 8.36 -9.83
C PRO A 170 10.15 7.21 -10.62
N LYS A 171 10.90 7.54 -11.69
CA LYS A 171 11.47 6.55 -12.62
C LYS A 171 12.82 5.99 -12.17
N ALA A 172 13.39 6.48 -11.07
CA ALA A 172 14.71 6.08 -10.60
C ALA A 172 14.84 4.54 -10.42
N PRO A 173 16.03 3.98 -10.66
CA PRO A 173 16.28 2.55 -10.52
C PRO A 173 16.34 2.15 -9.03
N PHE A 174 15.43 1.29 -8.59
CA PHE A 174 15.35 0.83 -7.21
C PHE A 174 15.20 -0.69 -7.08
N TYR A 175 15.34 -1.15 -5.84
CA TYR A 175 15.13 -2.55 -5.42
C TYR A 175 16.00 -3.56 -6.17
N PRO A 176 17.34 -3.37 -6.21
CA PRO A 176 18.22 -4.35 -6.82
C PRO A 176 18.14 -5.69 -6.07
N ARG A 177 18.10 -6.77 -6.83
CA ARG A 177 18.08 -8.16 -6.35
C ARG A 177 19.25 -8.89 -6.99
N LEU A 178 20.00 -9.60 -6.17
CA LEU A 178 21.09 -10.44 -6.61
C LEU A 178 20.61 -11.87 -6.74
N ALA A 179 21.01 -12.53 -7.82
CA ALA A 179 20.82 -13.96 -8.00
C ALA A 179 22.05 -14.56 -8.67
N GLN A 180 22.36 -15.82 -8.33
CA GLN A 180 23.40 -16.56 -9.02
C GLN A 180 23.06 -16.67 -10.51
N GLY A 181 24.07 -16.45 -11.35
CA GLY A 181 23.96 -16.58 -12.78
C GLY A 181 24.02 -18.03 -13.24
N LYS A 182 24.37 -18.23 -14.52
CA LYS A 182 24.42 -19.57 -15.12
C LYS A 182 25.61 -20.39 -14.64
N THR A 183 26.71 -19.73 -14.30
CA THR A 183 27.94 -20.35 -13.81
C THR A 183 28.22 -19.93 -12.36
N TRP A 184 29.15 -20.62 -11.71
CA TRP A 184 29.50 -20.37 -10.30
C TRP A 184 30.16 -19.00 -10.07
N ASP A 185 30.75 -18.43 -11.12
CA ASP A 185 31.45 -17.14 -11.16
C ASP A 185 30.61 -16.01 -11.78
N GLU A 186 29.33 -16.26 -12.07
CA GLU A 186 28.39 -15.26 -12.60
C GLU A 186 27.36 -14.86 -11.53
N MET A 187 27.14 -13.55 -11.38
CA MET A 187 26.07 -12.99 -10.56
C MET A 187 25.24 -12.02 -11.39
N THR A 188 23.93 -12.14 -11.28
CA THR A 188 22.97 -11.26 -11.95
C THR A 188 22.49 -10.18 -11.01
N VAL A 189 22.30 -8.97 -11.55
CA VAL A 189 21.68 -7.84 -10.85
C VAL A 189 20.39 -7.50 -11.59
N THR A 190 19.26 -7.63 -10.90
CA THR A 190 17.95 -7.27 -11.43
C THR A 190 17.39 -6.11 -10.62
N TRP A 191 16.98 -5.03 -11.26
CA TRP A 191 16.35 -3.88 -10.62
C TRP A 191 15.10 -3.46 -11.39
N THR A 192 14.31 -2.54 -10.81
CA THR A 192 13.14 -1.97 -11.48
C THR A 192 13.35 -0.47 -11.67
N SER A 193 12.96 0.06 -12.83
CA SER A 193 12.99 1.49 -13.12
C SER A 193 11.76 1.89 -13.94
N GLY A 194 11.51 3.19 -14.08
CA GLY A 194 10.49 3.71 -14.99
C GLY A 194 11.01 4.03 -16.38
N TYR A 195 12.32 3.92 -16.64
CA TYR A 195 12.90 4.28 -17.93
C TYR A 195 12.78 3.13 -18.93
N ASP A 196 12.20 3.43 -20.09
CA ASP A 196 12.22 2.53 -21.23
C ASP A 196 13.57 2.59 -21.98
N ILE A 197 13.84 1.58 -22.81
CA ILE A 197 15.06 1.49 -23.64
C ILE A 197 15.19 2.63 -24.65
N SER A 198 14.08 3.26 -25.03
CA SER A 198 14.08 4.45 -25.88
C SER A 198 14.44 5.74 -25.13
N GLU A 199 14.37 5.73 -23.80
CA GLU A 199 14.59 6.91 -22.95
C GLU A 199 15.96 6.90 -22.29
N ALA A 200 16.48 5.72 -21.92
CA ALA A 200 17.79 5.57 -21.30
C ALA A 200 18.42 4.22 -21.65
N THR A 201 19.76 4.19 -21.71
CA THR A 201 20.53 2.94 -21.84
C THR A 201 20.84 2.37 -20.46
N PRO A 202 20.28 1.20 -20.07
CA PRO A 202 20.51 0.63 -18.75
C PRO A 202 21.86 -0.11 -18.67
N PHE A 203 22.60 0.11 -17.59
CA PHE A 203 23.87 -0.56 -17.32
C PHE A 203 24.11 -0.69 -15.82
N VAL A 204 25.02 -1.60 -15.45
CA VAL A 204 25.56 -1.71 -14.09
C VAL A 204 27.03 -1.34 -14.12
N GLN A 205 27.44 -0.45 -13.22
CA GLN A 205 28.84 -0.18 -12.94
C GLN A 205 29.28 -1.00 -11.72
N TRP A 206 30.28 -1.86 -11.88
CA TRP A 206 30.72 -2.78 -10.83
C TRP A 206 32.23 -3.04 -10.89
N GLY A 207 32.76 -3.71 -9.86
CA GLY A 207 34.19 -4.04 -9.75
C GLY A 207 34.64 -4.04 -8.29
N ILE A 208 35.81 -4.62 -8.03
CA ILE A 208 36.39 -4.70 -6.68
C ILE A 208 36.60 -3.28 -6.12
N THR A 209 36.39 -3.10 -4.82
CA THR A 209 36.59 -1.82 -4.13
C THR A 209 38.06 -1.40 -4.23
N GLY A 210 38.32 -0.18 -4.71
CA GLY A 210 39.67 0.34 -4.95
C GLY A 210 40.16 0.19 -6.40
N ASP A 211 39.58 -0.72 -7.17
CA ASP A 211 39.96 -0.96 -8.56
C ASP A 211 39.12 -0.17 -9.57
N ARG A 212 39.59 -0.16 -10.82
CA ARG A 212 38.85 0.40 -11.97
C ARG A 212 37.52 -0.35 -12.12
N LYS A 213 36.44 0.40 -12.20
CA LYS A 213 35.10 -0.14 -12.40
C LYS A 213 34.84 -0.48 -13.87
N THR A 214 34.10 -1.55 -14.09
CA THR A 214 33.63 -2.04 -15.38
C THR A 214 32.15 -1.70 -15.55
N LEU A 215 31.75 -1.42 -16.80
CA LEU A 215 30.36 -1.22 -17.18
C LEU A 215 29.86 -2.48 -17.90
N SER A 216 28.77 -3.04 -17.43
CA SER A 216 28.06 -4.14 -18.10
C SER A 216 26.68 -3.68 -18.54
N PRO A 217 26.26 -3.95 -19.79
CA PRO A 217 24.91 -3.60 -20.26
C PRO A 217 23.85 -4.44 -19.54
N ALA A 218 22.62 -3.94 -19.51
CA ALA A 218 21.49 -4.70 -19.02
C ALA A 218 20.42 -4.91 -20.09
N ARG A 219 19.71 -6.03 -19.96
CA ARG A 219 18.52 -6.33 -20.75
C ARG A 219 17.29 -5.83 -19.99
N THR A 220 16.43 -5.09 -20.68
CA THR A 220 15.14 -4.64 -20.14
C THR A 220 14.03 -5.60 -20.53
N LEU A 221 13.17 -5.95 -19.56
CA LEU A 221 11.97 -6.75 -19.75
C LEU A 221 10.79 -6.03 -19.08
N THR A 222 9.61 -6.12 -19.68
CA THR A 222 8.36 -5.58 -19.13
C THR A 222 7.18 -6.46 -19.54
N PHE A 223 6.02 -6.26 -18.93
CA PHE A 223 4.76 -6.92 -19.26
C PHE A 223 3.62 -5.91 -19.15
N TYR A 224 2.56 -6.14 -19.90
CA TYR A 224 1.37 -5.30 -19.97
C TYR A 224 0.14 -6.05 -19.45
N GLN A 225 -0.95 -5.31 -19.24
CA GLN A 225 -2.22 -5.87 -18.76
C GLN A 225 -2.74 -7.03 -19.64
N ASN A 226 -2.47 -6.99 -20.94
CA ASN A 226 -2.89 -8.04 -21.87
C ASN A 226 -2.06 -9.34 -21.77
N ASP A 227 -0.89 -9.29 -21.15
CA ASP A 227 -0.03 -10.47 -20.93
C ASP A 227 -0.50 -11.30 -19.70
N MET A 228 -1.44 -10.77 -18.92
CA MET A 228 -1.97 -11.45 -17.73
C MET A 228 -3.11 -12.41 -18.08
N TRP A 229 -2.99 -13.67 -17.63
CA TRP A 229 -4.05 -14.68 -17.75
C TRP A 229 -5.00 -14.62 -16.53
N LEU A 230 -6.27 -14.26 -16.77
CA LEU A 230 -7.46 -14.20 -15.87
C LEU A 230 -7.95 -12.83 -15.36
N SER A 231 -9.27 -12.80 -15.08
CA SER A 231 -10.24 -11.70 -14.87
C SER A 231 -9.92 -10.63 -13.81
N CYS A 232 -8.77 -10.63 -13.15
CA CYS A 232 -8.36 -9.56 -12.23
C CYS A 232 -7.29 -8.67 -12.90
N LYS A 233 -7.63 -8.15 -14.10
CA LYS A 233 -6.76 -7.28 -14.90
C LYS A 233 -6.36 -5.96 -14.18
N ASN A 234 -6.95 -5.64 -13.03
CA ASN A 234 -6.70 -4.43 -12.23
C ASN A 234 -6.24 -4.71 -10.78
N CYS A 235 -5.91 -5.94 -10.41
CA CYS A 235 -5.75 -6.31 -8.98
C CYS A 235 -4.31 -6.49 -8.48
N TRP A 236 -3.30 -6.49 -9.35
CA TRP A 236 -1.95 -6.96 -8.96
C TRP A 236 -0.78 -6.06 -9.35
N LEU A 237 -1.01 -4.81 -9.73
CA LEU A 237 0.06 -3.83 -9.90
C LEU A 237 -0.05 -2.75 -8.84
N ALA A 238 0.32 -3.14 -7.62
CA ALA A 238 0.78 -2.24 -6.57
C ALA A 238 2.31 -2.22 -6.62
#